data_AF-A0A0F9PP41-F1
#
_entry.id   AF-A0A0F9PP41-F1
#
_cell.length_a   1.000
_cell.length_b   1.000
_cell.length_c   1.000
_cell.angle_alpha   90.00
_cell.angle_beta   90.00
_cell.angle_gamma   90.00
#
_symmetry.space_group_name_H-M   'P 1'
#
loop_
_entity.id
_entity.type
_entity.pdbx_description
1 polymer ?
#
loop_
_entity_poly.entity_id
_entity_poly.type
_entity_poly.pdbx_seq_one_letter_code
_entity_poly.pdbx_strand_id
1 'polypeptide(L)'
;MKAKIAPEGGFRSKIEKEVGKKLENMFLACPDSVETKLENFTKYVKRQNLTRLFALYEIFKKILPVKGSIIECGVFRGFGLMAWAKMSAILEPVNLTRRIYGFDTFEGFTSISDHDKSKYREIKSSELSSDSFKELNELIKIYDSNRFLGHVNKTSIINGD
;
A
#
# COMPACT_ATOMS: atom_id res chain seq x y z
N MET A 1 28.88 -4.17 -19.28
CA MET A 1 27.53 -4.76 -19.20
C MET A 1 26.81 -4.10 -18.03
N LYS A 2 25.83 -3.22 -18.26
CA LYS A 2 25.16 -2.46 -17.17
C LYS A 2 24.27 -3.40 -16.36
N ALA A 3 24.39 -3.38 -15.04
CA ALA A 3 23.58 -4.21 -14.15
C ALA A 3 22.10 -3.87 -14.32
N LYS A 4 21.28 -4.86 -14.71
CA LYS A 4 19.82 -4.71 -14.81
C LYS A 4 19.27 -4.49 -13.40
N ILE A 5 18.71 -3.31 -13.15
CA ILE A 5 18.17 -2.91 -11.86
C ILE A 5 16.74 -3.44 -11.73
N ALA A 6 16.44 -4.08 -10.60
CA ALA A 6 15.10 -4.61 -10.31
C ALA A 6 14.06 -3.49 -10.07
N PRO A 7 12.75 -3.76 -10.30
CA PRO A 7 11.67 -2.77 -10.13
C PRO A 7 11.63 -2.21 -8.73
N GLU A 8 11.66 -3.13 -7.77
CA GLU A 8 11.53 -2.80 -6.38
C GLU A 8 12.88 -2.98 -5.70
N GLY A 9 13.42 -1.89 -5.16
CA GLY A 9 14.63 -1.93 -4.35
C GLY A 9 15.89 -2.36 -5.12
N GLY A 10 15.96 -2.08 -6.43
CA GLY A 10 17.09 -2.52 -7.25
C GLY A 10 18.47 -2.00 -6.81
N PHE A 11 18.53 -0.87 -6.09
CA PHE A 11 19.75 -0.29 -5.52
C PHE A 11 20.10 -0.78 -4.11
N ARG A 12 19.32 -1.69 -3.53
CA ARG A 12 19.61 -2.24 -2.20
C ARG A 12 20.95 -2.98 -2.19
N SER A 13 21.71 -2.80 -1.11
CA SER A 13 22.88 -3.63 -0.81
C SER A 13 22.48 -5.10 -0.65
N LYS A 14 23.46 -6.01 -0.70
CA LYS A 14 23.21 -7.45 -0.48
C LYS A 14 22.50 -7.71 0.85
N ILE A 15 22.99 -7.06 1.92
CA ILE A 15 22.43 -7.18 3.27
C ILE A 15 20.97 -6.71 3.28
N GLU A 16 20.66 -5.54 2.70
CA GLU A 16 19.29 -5.01 2.67
C GLU A 16 18.31 -5.86 1.87
N LYS A 17 18.78 -6.57 0.84
CA LYS A 17 17.95 -7.52 0.07
C LYS A 17 17.52 -8.71 0.92
N GLU A 18 18.39 -9.17 1.83
CA GLU A 18 18.12 -10.33 2.69
C GLU A 18 17.19 -10.03 3.87
N VAL A 19 17.11 -8.78 4.34
CA VAL A 19 16.34 -8.41 5.54
C VAL A 19 14.88 -8.89 5.46
N GLY A 20 14.24 -8.73 4.29
CA GLY A 20 12.87 -9.19 4.09
C GLY A 20 12.70 -10.70 4.33
N LYS A 21 13.61 -11.51 3.78
CA LYS A 21 13.59 -12.96 3.96
C LYS A 21 13.93 -13.40 5.38
N LYS A 22 14.84 -12.69 6.07
CA LYS A 22 15.12 -12.95 7.48
C LYS A 22 13.90 -12.69 8.37
N LEU A 23 13.17 -11.60 8.12
CA LEU A 23 11.94 -11.28 8.86
C LEU A 23 10.81 -12.28 8.58
N GLU A 24 10.65 -12.70 7.32
CA GLU A 24 9.71 -13.75 6.92
C GLU A 24 9.99 -15.07 7.66
N ASN A 25 11.25 -15.51 7.70
CA ASN A 25 11.63 -16.72 8.41
C ASN A 25 11.29 -16.63 9.91
N MET A 26 11.55 -15.48 10.54
CA MET A 26 11.18 -15.26 11.95
C MET A 26 9.66 -15.24 12.18
N PHE A 27 8.88 -14.68 11.23
CA PHE A 27 7.42 -14.67 11.29
C PHE A 27 6.84 -16.09 11.20
N LEU A 28 7.40 -16.94 10.33
CA LEU A 28 6.97 -18.32 10.15
C LEU A 28 7.40 -19.23 11.30
N ALA A 29 8.57 -18.98 11.90
CA ALA A 29 9.07 -19.74 13.05
C ALA A 29 8.36 -19.42 14.37
N CYS A 30 7.66 -18.28 14.45
CA CYS A 30 6.91 -17.89 15.63
C CYS A 30 5.64 -18.74 15.78
N PRO A 31 5.46 -19.46 16.92
CA PRO A 31 4.37 -20.40 17.13
C PRO A 31 3.01 -19.73 17.37
N ASP A 32 2.99 -18.42 17.61
CA ASP A 32 1.77 -17.64 17.77
C ASP A 32 0.88 -17.74 16.52
N SER A 33 -0.43 -17.60 16.72
CA SER A 33 -1.40 -17.56 15.62
C SER A 33 -1.07 -16.42 14.64
N VAL A 34 -1.51 -16.55 13.38
CA VAL A 34 -1.32 -15.48 12.39
C VAL A 34 -1.99 -14.18 12.85
N GLU A 35 -3.14 -14.27 13.50
CA GLU A 35 -3.85 -13.13 14.09
C GLU A 35 -2.97 -12.39 15.11
N THR A 36 -2.43 -13.09 16.11
CA THR A 36 -1.54 -12.49 17.12
C THR A 36 -0.29 -11.90 16.48
N LYS A 37 0.25 -12.54 15.44
CA LYS A 37 1.41 -11.99 14.71
C LYS A 37 1.07 -10.72 13.92
N LEU A 38 -0.14 -10.59 13.38
CA LEU A 38 -0.63 -9.39 12.71
C LEU A 38 -0.89 -8.26 13.72
N GLU A 39 -1.44 -8.55 14.89
CA GLU A 39 -1.60 -7.56 15.97
C GLU A 39 -0.25 -6.98 16.42
N ASN A 40 0.80 -7.79 16.36
CA ASN A 40 2.17 -7.41 16.69
C ASN A 40 3.03 -7.13 15.44
N PHE A 41 2.42 -6.60 14.36
CA PHE A 41 3.08 -6.40 13.07
C PHE A 41 4.40 -5.61 13.15
N THR A 42 4.56 -4.73 14.15
CA THR A 42 5.75 -3.89 14.34
C THR A 42 7.04 -4.71 14.49
N LYS A 43 6.95 -5.96 14.95
CA LYS A 43 8.08 -6.91 15.03
C LYS A 43 8.68 -7.26 13.67
N TYR A 44 7.86 -7.23 12.61
CA TYR A 44 8.18 -7.86 11.32
C TYR A 44 8.26 -6.86 10.16
N VAL A 45 7.88 -5.60 10.39
CA VAL A 45 7.96 -4.56 9.36
C VAL A 45 9.32 -3.88 9.34
N LYS A 46 9.85 -3.62 8.14
CA LYS A 46 11.12 -2.91 7.97
C LYS A 46 10.95 -1.41 8.24
N ARG A 47 12.04 -0.75 8.62
CA ARG A 47 12.12 0.71 8.75
C ARG A 47 11.57 1.43 7.51
N GLN A 48 11.88 0.99 6.29
CA GLN A 48 11.43 1.65 5.06
C GLN A 48 9.90 1.62 4.91
N ASN A 49 9.24 0.54 5.34
CA ASN A 49 7.79 0.44 5.33
C ASN A 49 7.17 1.38 6.37
N LEU A 50 7.75 1.46 7.58
CA LEU A 50 7.33 2.44 8.60
C LEU A 50 7.55 3.88 8.15
N THR A 51 8.68 4.19 7.49
CA THR A 51 8.92 5.52 6.91
C THR A 51 7.84 5.88 5.91
N ARG A 52 7.43 4.94 5.03
CA ARG A 52 6.32 5.17 4.10
C ARG A 52 5.01 5.44 4.85
N LEU A 53 4.67 4.64 5.86
CA LEU A 53 3.45 4.82 6.66
C LEU A 53 3.42 6.19 7.36
N PHE A 54 4.52 6.58 8.01
CA PHE A 54 4.61 7.83 8.74
C PHE A 54 4.63 9.05 7.82
N ALA A 55 5.21 8.95 6.62
CA ALA A 55 5.10 10.01 5.63
C ALA A 55 3.64 10.27 5.23
N LEU A 56 2.86 9.20 4.98
CA LEU A 56 1.42 9.32 4.72
C LEU A 56 0.68 9.92 5.92
N TYR A 57 1.04 9.51 7.15
CA TYR A 57 0.46 10.08 8.37
C TYR A 57 0.70 11.58 8.49
N GLU A 58 1.91 12.06 8.23
CA GLU A 58 2.23 13.49 8.24
C GLU A 58 1.47 14.26 7.16
N ILE A 59 1.29 13.67 5.97
CA ILE A 59 0.45 14.26 4.91
C ILE A 59 -1.01 14.31 5.36
N PHE A 60 -1.53 13.24 5.96
CA PHE A 60 -2.92 13.18 6.42
C PHE A 60 -3.22 14.28 7.45
N LYS A 61 -2.31 14.49 8.41
CA LYS A 61 -2.45 15.57 9.40
C LYS A 61 -2.55 16.94 8.75
N LYS A 62 -1.81 17.20 7.67
CA LYS A 62 -1.85 18.48 6.95
C LYS A 62 -3.20 18.74 6.26
N ILE A 63 -3.93 17.70 5.87
CA ILE A 63 -5.21 17.82 5.16
C ILE A 63 -6.44 17.75 6.08
N LEU A 64 -6.27 17.53 7.39
CA LEU A 64 -7.39 17.54 8.35
C LEU A 64 -8.30 18.78 8.25
N PRO A 65 -7.78 20.02 8.12
CA PRO A 65 -8.64 21.20 7.99
C PRO A 65 -9.22 21.39 6.56
N VAL A 66 -8.82 20.56 5.59
CA VAL A 66 -9.22 20.68 4.19
C VAL A 66 -10.33 19.68 3.88
N LYS A 67 -11.47 20.21 3.41
CA LYS A 67 -12.60 19.39 2.93
C LYS A 67 -12.25 18.74 1.59
N GLY A 68 -12.80 17.54 1.37
CA GLY A 68 -12.66 16.82 0.10
C GLY A 68 -12.31 15.35 0.30
N SER A 69 -12.01 14.69 -0.81
CA SER A 69 -11.68 13.27 -0.88
C SER A 69 -10.17 13.06 -1.05
N ILE A 70 -9.70 11.85 -0.73
CA ILE A 70 -8.34 11.40 -1.04
C ILE A 70 -8.40 10.52 -2.28
N ILE A 71 -7.50 10.76 -3.23
CA ILE A 71 -7.36 9.95 -4.43
C ILE A 71 -5.94 9.37 -4.44
N GLU A 72 -5.83 8.04 -4.52
CA GLU A 72 -4.59 7.33 -4.79
C GLU A 72 -4.61 6.78 -6.22
N CYS A 73 -3.66 7.20 -7.04
CA CYS A 73 -3.44 6.69 -8.39
C CYS A 73 -2.26 5.71 -8.37
N GLY A 74 -2.51 4.43 -8.65
CA GLY A 74 -1.57 3.34 -8.43
C GLY A 74 -1.70 2.74 -7.02
N VAL A 75 -2.72 1.91 -6.82
CA VAL A 75 -3.03 1.18 -5.58
C VAL A 75 -2.06 0.02 -5.35
N PHE A 76 -1.70 -0.71 -6.40
CA PHE A 76 -0.86 -1.92 -6.38
C PHE A 76 -1.34 -2.94 -5.33
N ARG A 77 -0.52 -3.23 -4.33
CA ARG A 77 -0.83 -4.11 -3.19
C ARG A 77 -1.57 -3.41 -2.04
N GLY A 78 -2.10 -2.20 -2.27
CA GLY A 78 -3.02 -1.49 -1.37
C GLY A 78 -2.42 -0.87 -0.10
N PHE A 79 -1.09 -0.79 0.02
CA PHE A 79 -0.44 -0.21 1.21
C PHE A 79 -0.93 1.21 1.53
N GLY A 80 -0.94 2.09 0.52
CA GLY A 80 -1.32 3.49 0.73
C GLY A 80 -2.82 3.64 0.92
N LEU A 81 -3.63 3.01 0.07
CA LEU A 81 -5.10 2.97 0.18
C LEU A 81 -5.57 2.60 1.59
N MET A 82 -5.05 1.50 2.14
CA MET A 82 -5.44 1.05 3.48
C MET A 82 -4.84 1.91 4.59
N ALA A 83 -3.67 2.53 4.37
CA ALA A 83 -3.13 3.51 5.30
C ALA A 83 -4.03 4.75 5.39
N TRP A 84 -4.48 5.30 4.25
CA TRP A 84 -5.45 6.41 4.21
C TRP A 84 -6.75 6.06 4.92
N ALA A 85 -7.28 4.87 4.67
CA ALA A 85 -8.51 4.37 5.31
C ALA A 85 -8.35 4.34 6.83
N LYS A 86 -7.31 3.68 7.33
CA LYS A 86 -7.03 3.59 8.77
C LYS A 86 -6.80 4.96 9.40
N MET A 87 -6.08 5.87 8.75
CA MET A 87 -5.86 7.23 9.26
C MET A 87 -7.14 8.04 9.34
N SER A 88 -8.04 7.91 8.35
CA SER A 88 -9.36 8.54 8.40
C SER A 88 -10.19 8.01 9.58
N ALA A 89 -10.20 6.70 9.80
CA ALA A 89 -10.89 6.12 10.96
C ALA A 89 -10.30 6.57 12.31
N ILE A 90 -8.98 6.78 12.40
CA ILE A 90 -8.29 7.17 13.63
C ILE A 90 -8.44 8.68 13.91
N LEU A 91 -8.18 9.54 12.91
CA LEU A 91 -8.00 10.98 13.10
C LEU A 91 -9.29 11.78 12.87
N GLU A 92 -10.25 11.23 12.14
CA GLU A 92 -11.52 11.89 11.82
C GLU A 92 -12.69 10.88 11.82
N PRO A 93 -12.90 10.13 12.92
CA PRO A 93 -13.82 8.98 12.98
C PRO A 93 -15.26 9.31 12.58
N VAL A 94 -15.69 10.56 12.79
CA VAL A 94 -17.04 11.05 12.50
C VAL A 94 -17.15 11.79 11.16
N ASN A 95 -16.05 11.98 10.43
CA ASN A 95 -16.08 12.66 9.13
C ASN A 95 -16.52 11.71 8.01
N LEU A 96 -17.81 11.76 7.67
CA LEU A 96 -18.38 10.94 6.58
C LEU A 96 -18.13 11.51 5.18
N THR A 97 -17.63 12.74 5.08
CA THR A 97 -17.47 13.44 3.79
C THR A 97 -16.15 13.12 3.10
N ARG A 98 -15.10 12.77 3.85
CA ARG A 98 -13.82 12.34 3.27
C ARG A 98 -13.96 10.92 2.73
N ARG A 99 -14.13 10.80 1.42
CA ARG A 99 -14.06 9.53 0.69
C ARG A 99 -12.63 9.24 0.27
N ILE A 100 -12.30 7.97 0.12
CA ILE A 100 -10.98 7.51 -0.32
C ILE A 100 -11.16 6.65 -1.56
N TYR A 101 -10.55 7.08 -2.66
CA TYR A 101 -10.65 6.40 -3.95
C TYR A 101 -9.27 5.90 -4.38
N GLY A 102 -9.18 4.62 -4.69
CA GLY A 102 -8.00 4.02 -5.30
C GLY A 102 -8.26 3.72 -6.77
N PHE A 103 -7.45 4.28 -7.66
CA PHE A 103 -7.50 4.01 -9.10
C PHE A 103 -6.29 3.17 -9.49
N ASP A 104 -6.51 2.00 -10.08
CA ASP A 104 -5.45 1.13 -10.59
C ASP A 104 -6.01 0.19 -11.64
N THR A 105 -5.20 -0.16 -12.64
CA THR A 105 -5.55 -1.15 -13.67
C THR A 105 -5.32 -2.58 -13.17
N PHE A 106 -4.49 -2.76 -12.14
CA PHE A 106 -3.99 -4.03 -11.61
C PHE A 106 -3.20 -4.90 -12.61
N GLU A 107 -3.15 -4.50 -13.88
CA GLU A 107 -2.44 -5.16 -14.98
C GLU A 107 -1.00 -4.63 -15.18
N GLY A 108 -0.60 -3.61 -14.42
CA GLY A 108 0.69 -2.93 -14.55
C GLY A 108 0.61 -1.70 -15.45
N PHE A 109 1.74 -1.31 -16.03
CA PHE A 109 1.80 -0.22 -17.00
C PHE A 109 1.09 -0.60 -18.33
N THR A 110 -0.07 0.00 -18.59
CA THR A 110 -0.82 -0.21 -19.84
C THR A 110 -0.07 0.30 -21.08
N SER A 111 0.68 1.39 -20.92
CA SER A 111 1.61 1.89 -21.92
C SER A 111 2.83 2.54 -21.27
N ILE A 112 3.95 2.61 -21.99
CA ILE A 112 5.19 3.22 -21.52
C ILE A 112 5.50 4.39 -22.44
N SER A 113 5.53 5.61 -21.89
CA SER A 113 5.91 6.78 -22.67
C SER A 113 7.42 6.80 -22.92
N ASP A 114 7.85 7.56 -23.94
CA ASP A 114 9.29 7.76 -24.18
C ASP A 114 10.00 8.43 -22.99
N HIS A 115 9.27 9.20 -22.18
CA HIS A 115 9.80 9.87 -20.99
C HIS A 115 10.03 8.92 -19.82
N ASP A 116 9.33 7.79 -19.78
CA ASP A 116 9.49 6.77 -18.73
C ASP A 116 10.67 5.83 -19.00
N LYS A 117 11.21 5.83 -20.22
CA LYS A 117 12.32 4.93 -20.60
C LYS A 117 13.58 5.22 -19.79
N SER A 118 14.15 4.16 -19.20
CA SER A 118 15.38 4.23 -18.42
C SER A 118 16.58 3.63 -19.16
N LYS A 119 17.72 4.32 -19.12
CA LYS A 119 19.01 3.79 -19.62
C LYS A 119 19.57 2.66 -18.74
N TYR A 120 19.01 2.47 -17.55
CA TYR A 120 19.47 1.49 -16.55
C TYR A 120 18.64 0.20 -16.58
N ARG A 121 17.46 0.25 -17.20
CA ARG A 121 16.54 -0.87 -17.23
C ARG A 121 15.48 -0.69 -18.31
N GLU A 122 15.18 -1.79 -18.98
CA GLU A 122 13.98 -1.95 -19.79
C GLU A 122 12.75 -2.11 -18.90
N ILE A 123 11.77 -1.21 -19.05
CA ILE A 123 10.48 -1.25 -18.37
C ILE A 123 9.55 -2.12 -19.23
N LYS A 124 8.79 -3.00 -18.60
CA LYS A 124 7.80 -3.84 -19.27
C LYS A 124 6.40 -3.38 -18.92
N SER A 125 5.45 -3.57 -19.83
CA SER A 125 4.04 -3.20 -19.61
C SER A 125 3.42 -3.94 -18.42
N SER A 126 3.70 -5.23 -18.24
CA SER A 126 3.16 -6.00 -17.09
C SER A 126 3.86 -5.74 -15.75
N GLU A 127 4.83 -4.82 -15.70
CA GLU A 127 5.54 -4.49 -14.48
C GLU A 127 4.63 -3.72 -13.52
N LEU A 128 4.75 -4.01 -12.22
CA LEU A 128 3.87 -3.50 -11.16
C LEU A 128 2.40 -3.97 -11.25
N SER A 129 2.12 -5.06 -11.98
CA SER A 129 0.85 -5.77 -11.90
C SER A 129 0.62 -6.40 -10.52
N SER A 130 -0.63 -6.54 -10.10
CA SER A 130 -1.01 -7.13 -8.82
C SER A 130 -2.36 -7.83 -8.90
N ASP A 131 -2.49 -8.98 -8.26
CA ASP A 131 -3.74 -9.74 -8.12
C ASP A 131 -4.59 -9.29 -6.90
N SER A 132 -4.22 -8.17 -6.30
CA SER A 132 -4.79 -7.68 -5.04
C SER A 132 -6.20 -7.09 -5.16
N PHE A 133 -6.77 -6.88 -6.35
CA PHE A 133 -8.08 -6.22 -6.49
C PHE A 133 -9.18 -6.90 -5.65
N LYS A 134 -9.32 -8.22 -5.76
CA LYS A 134 -10.34 -8.98 -5.02
C LYS A 134 -10.04 -8.98 -3.51
N GLU A 135 -8.79 -9.24 -3.14
CA GLU A 135 -8.34 -9.23 -1.75
C GLU A 135 -8.62 -7.89 -1.08
N LEU A 136 -8.27 -6.78 -1.72
CA LEU A 136 -8.45 -5.43 -1.16
C LEU A 136 -9.92 -5.08 -1.00
N ASN A 137 -10.80 -5.49 -1.91
CA ASN A 137 -12.24 -5.30 -1.73
C ASN A 137 -12.77 -6.06 -0.50
N GLU A 138 -12.28 -7.27 -0.23
CA GLU A 138 -12.63 -7.98 1.01
C GLU A 138 -12.04 -7.32 2.26
N LEU A 139 -10.79 -6.84 2.18
CA LEU A 139 -10.16 -6.10 3.28
C LEU A 139 -10.87 -4.78 3.59
N ILE A 140 -11.43 -4.10 2.58
CA ILE A 140 -12.26 -2.89 2.78
C ILE A 140 -13.54 -3.24 3.55
N LYS A 141 -14.21 -4.36 3.22
CA LYS A 141 -15.40 -4.82 3.98
C LYS A 141 -15.07 -5.12 5.44
N ILE A 142 -13.94 -5.78 5.70
CA ILE A 142 -13.46 -6.06 7.07
C ILE A 142 -13.10 -4.75 7.79
N TYR A 143 -12.47 -3.80 7.09
CA TYR A 143 -12.21 -2.48 7.65
C TYR A 143 -13.50 -1.74 8.01
N ASP A 144 -14.52 -1.82 7.15
CA ASP A 144 -15.83 -1.22 7.40
C ASP A 144 -16.56 -1.87 8.59
N SER A 145 -16.38 -3.16 8.86
CA SER A 145 -17.01 -3.82 10.02
C SER A 145 -16.44 -3.39 11.38
N ASN A 146 -15.22 -2.84 11.41
CA ASN A 146 -14.53 -2.47 12.65
C ASN A 146 -14.57 -0.96 12.96
N ARG A 147 -14.77 -0.10 11.96
CA ARG A 147 -14.70 1.35 12.15
C ARG A 147 -16.02 1.97 12.61
N PHE A 148 -15.93 3.16 13.18
CA PHE A 148 -17.10 3.99 13.49
C PHE A 148 -17.90 4.30 12.20
N LEU A 149 -19.23 4.17 12.27
CA LEU A 149 -20.16 4.35 11.16
C LEU A 149 -19.78 3.51 9.91
N GLY A 150 -19.39 2.26 10.15
CA GLY A 150 -18.97 1.28 9.15
C GLY A 150 -19.92 1.07 7.97
N HIS A 151 -21.23 1.17 8.21
CA HIS A 151 -22.27 1.02 7.20
C HIS A 151 -22.26 2.10 6.10
N VAL A 152 -21.50 3.19 6.28
CA VAL A 152 -21.38 4.28 5.29
C VAL A 152 -20.07 4.13 4.51
N ASN A 153 -20.11 3.66 3.26
CA ASN A 153 -18.92 3.39 2.41
C ASN A 153 -17.82 4.47 2.46
N LYS A 154 -16.65 4.19 3.03
CA LYS A 154 -15.54 5.17 3.14
C LYS A 154 -14.54 5.06 1.98
N THR A 155 -14.21 3.84 1.60
CA THR A 155 -13.12 3.53 0.66
C THR A 155 -13.67 2.76 -0.53
N SER A 156 -13.19 3.06 -1.74
CA SER A 156 -13.59 2.36 -2.96
C SER A 156 -12.41 2.22 -3.91
N ILE A 157 -12.35 1.09 -4.61
CA ILE A 157 -11.36 0.85 -5.67
C ILE A 157 -12.09 0.96 -7.01
N ILE A 158 -11.55 1.80 -7.89
CA ILE A 158 -11.98 1.93 -9.27
C ILE A 158 -10.96 1.17 -10.10
N ASN A 159 -11.41 0.08 -10.72
CA ASN A 159 -10.58 -0.64 -11.67
C ASN A 159 -10.47 0.19 -12.95
N GLY A 160 -9.25 0.54 -13.33
CA GLY A 160 -8.94 1.21 -14.59
C GLY A 160 -8.85 0.24 -15.76
N ASP A 161 -8.81 0.81 -16.95
CA ASP A 161 -8.54 0.17 -18.24
C ASP A 161 -7.08 0.32 -18.71
#